data_AF-A0A1N7FF79-F1
#
_entry.id   AF-A0A1N7FF79-F1
#
_cell.length_a   1.000
_cell.length_b   1.000
_cell.length_c   1.000
_cell.angle_alpha   90.00
_cell.angle_beta   90.00
_cell.angle_gamma   90.00
#
_symmetry.space_group_name_H-M   'P 1'
#
loop_
_entity.id
_entity.type
_entity.pdbx_description
1 polymer ?
#
loop_
_entity_poly.entity_id
_entity_poly.type
_entity_poly.pdbx_seq_one_letter_code
_entity_poly.pdbx_strand_id
1 'polypeptide(L)' 'MHHPQDDLLIVYALTLLAQEYKVAQKEEWALSLADGIAEQHGLTVSDAIRQLE' A
#
# COMPACT_ATOMS: atom_id res chain seq x y z
N MET A 1 -12.03 -16.32 1.53
CA MET A 1 -11.61 -16.01 0.15
C MET A 1 -10.94 -14.65 0.24
N HIS A 2 -9.61 -14.57 0.16
CA HIS A 2 -8.90 -13.30 0.02
C HIS A 2 -9.07 -12.89 -1.43
N HIS A 3 -9.76 -11.78 -1.70
CA HIS A 3 -9.87 -11.28 -3.06
C HIS A 3 -8.67 -10.35 -3.30
N PRO A 4 -7.91 -10.50 -4.40
CA PRO A 4 -6.73 -9.68 -4.66
C PRO A 4 -7.03 -8.17 -4.71
N GLN A 5 -8.27 -7.77 -4.99
CA GLN A 5 -8.66 -6.34 -4.89
C GLN A 5 -8.69 -5.80 -3.45
N ASP A 6 -8.96 -6.64 -2.44
CA ASP A 6 -8.97 -6.19 -1.05
C ASP A 6 -7.56 -5.75 -0.63
N ASP A 7 -6.55 -6.48 -1.09
CA ASP A 7 -5.14 -6.18 -0.81
C ASP A 7 -4.69 -4.90 -1.53
N LEU A 8 -5.16 -4.65 -2.77
CA LEU A 8 -4.88 -3.40 -3.47
C LEU A 8 -5.48 -2.19 -2.73
N LEU A 9 -6.71 -2.32 -2.22
CA LEU A 9 -7.34 -1.27 -1.40
C LEU A 9 -6.56 -1.01 -0.10
N ILE A 10 -6.00 -2.05 0.52
CA ILE A 10 -5.13 -1.91 1.71
C ILE A 10 -3.86 -1.15 1.36
N VAL A 11 -3.19 -1.50 0.24
CA VAL A 11 -2.00 -0.77 -0.24
C VAL A 11 -2.31 0.72 -0.41
N TYR A 12 -3.43 1.04 -1.07
CA TYR A 12 -3.86 2.42 -1.26
C TYR A 12 -4.12 3.16 0.06
N ALA A 13 -4.83 2.53 1.00
CA ALA A 13 -5.09 3.11 2.31
C ALA A 13 -3.81 3.37 3.11
N LEU A 14 -2.83 2.47 3.04
CA LEU A 14 -1.52 2.64 3.67
C LEU A 14 -0.71 3.78 3.03
N THR A 15 -0.84 3.98 1.72
CA THR A 15 -0.18 5.09 1.03
C THR A 15 -0.77 6.43 1.46
N LEU A 16 -2.10 6.51 1.62
CA LEU A 16 -2.78 7.69 2.16
C LEU A 16 -2.36 7.95 3.62
N LEU A 17 -2.28 6.90 4.44
CA LEU A 17 -1.82 6.99 5.82
C LEU A 17 -0.39 7.54 5.90
N ALA A 18 0.51 7.02 5.05
CA ALA A 18 1.89 7.52 4.96
C ALA A 18 1.93 9.01 4.60
N GLN A 19 1.08 9.44 3.67
CA GLN A 19 0.97 10.83 3.26
C GLN A 19 0.45 11.76 4.36
N GLU A 20 -0.45 11.27 5.22
CA GLU A 20 -0.99 12.03 6.36
C GLU A 20 0.05 12.18 7.49
N TYR A 21 0.87 11.15 7.72
CA TYR A 21 1.88 11.11 8.78
C TYR A 21 3.29 11.47 8.31
N LYS A 22 3.43 12.26 7.23
CA LYS A 22 4.72 12.68 6.67
C LYS A 22 5.72 13.11 7.75
N VAL A 23 6.95 12.61 7.66
CA VAL A 23 8.09 12.88 8.57
C VAL A 23 7.96 12.22 9.96
N ALA A 24 6.93 11.40 10.19
CA ALA A 24 6.85 10.56 11.38
C ALA A 24 7.31 9.12 11.08
N GLN A 25 7.76 8.40 12.11
CA GLN A 25 8.04 6.96 12.03
C GLN A 25 6.87 6.13 11.45
N LYS A 26 5.64 6.67 11.56
CA LYS A 26 4.44 6.06 10.99
C LYS A 26 4.40 6.08 9.46
N GLU A 27 5.07 7.03 8.81
CA GLU A 27 5.19 7.08 7.35
C GLU A 27 5.99 5.87 6.84
N GLU A 28 7.20 5.67 7.38
CA GLU A 28 8.07 4.55 6.99
C GLU A 28 7.41 3.20 7.27
N TRP A 29 6.76 3.07 8.42
CA TRP A 29 6.01 1.86 8.76
C TRP A 29 4.87 1.58 7.77
N ALA A 30 4.07 2.60 7.43
CA ALA A 30 2.95 2.44 6.51
C ALA A 30 3.41 2.10 5.09
N LEU A 31 4.49 2.74 4.61
CA LEU A 31 5.08 2.44 3.31
C LEU A 31 5.68 1.04 3.26
N SER A 32 6.41 0.61 4.29
CA SER A 32 6.96 -0.75 4.35
C SER A 32 5.88 -1.82 4.36
N LEU A 33 4.75 -1.57 5.04
CA LEU A 33 3.61 -2.48 5.04
C LEU A 33 2.93 -2.54 3.66
N ALA A 34 2.77 -1.39 3.00
CA ALA A 34 2.22 -1.31 1.65
C ALA A 34 3.07 -2.06 0.63
N ASP A 35 4.40 -1.91 0.73
CA ASP A 35 5.37 -2.57 -0.13
C ASP A 35 5.31 -4.10 0.03
N GLY A 36 5.30 -4.59 1.28
CA GLY A 36 5.20 -6.02 1.54
C GLY A 36 3.88 -6.66 1.07
N ILE A 37 2.78 -5.90 1.01
CA ILE A 37 1.51 -6.39 0.43
C ILE A 37 1.59 -6.36 -1.09
N ALA A 38 2.11 -5.29 -1.70
CA ALA A 38 2.26 -5.19 -3.15
C ALA A 38 3.17 -6.30 -3.72
N GLU A 39 4.27 -6.61 -3.02
CA GLU A 39 5.20 -7.68 -3.39
C GLU A 39 4.54 -9.08 -3.40
N GLN A 40 3.56 -9.34 -2.52
CA GLN A 40 2.81 -10.61 -2.52
C GLN A 40 2.01 -10.81 -3.81
N HIS A 41 1.68 -9.72 -4.49
CA HIS A 41 1.00 -9.72 -5.78
C HIS A 41 1.96 -9.54 -6.97
N GLY A 42 3.28 -9.47 -6.72
CA GLY A 42 4.30 -9.22 -7.74
C GLY A 42 4.25 -7.81 -8.31
N LEU A 43 3.77 -6.84 -7.53
CA LEU A 43 3.56 -5.45 -7.91
C LEU A 43 4.46 -4.53 -7.07
N THR A 44 4.77 -3.36 -7.60
CA THR A 44 5.21 -2.23 -6.75
C THR A 44 3.99 -1.53 -6.15
N VAL A 45 4.17 -0.74 -5.08
CA VAL A 45 3.11 0.11 -4.53
C VAL A 45 2.47 1.00 -5.61
N SER A 46 3.29 1.57 -6.49
CA SER A 46 2.81 2.39 -7.61
C SER A 46 1.96 1.60 -8.61
N ASP A 47 2.34 0.36 -8.93
CA ASP A 47 1.56 -0.51 -9.82
C ASP A 47 0.22 -0.90 -9.18
N ALA A 48 0.23 -1.19 -7.89
CA ALA A 48 -0.96 -1.52 -7.12
C ALA A 48 -1.96 -0.35 -7.07
N ILE A 49 -1.48 0.87 -6.87
CA ILE A 49 -2.32 2.09 -6.92
C ILE A 49 -2.88 2.29 -8.33
N ARG A 50 -2.08 2.09 -9.37
CA ARG A 50 -2.50 2.28 -10.77
C ARG A 50 -3.57 1.27 -11.21
N GLN A 51 -3.67 0.11 -10.57
CA GLN A 51 -4.74 -0.87 -10.83
C GLN A 51 -6.09 -0.49 -10.20
N LEU A 52 -6.11 0.51 -9.31
CA LEU A 52 -7.34 1.06 -8.73
C LEU A 52 -7.91 2.26 -9.50
N GLU A 53 -7.12 2.89 -10.37
CA GLU A 53 -7.53 3.98 -11.28
C GLU A 53 -8.25 3.44 -12.52
#